data_AF-A0A934MIW9-F1
#
_entry.id   AF-A0A934MIW9-F1
#
_cell.length_a   1.000
_cell.length_b   1.000
_cell.length_c   1.000
_cell.angle_alpha   90.00
_cell.angle_beta   90.00
_cell.angle_gamma   90.00
#
_symmetry.space_group_name_H-M   'P 1'
#
loop_
_entity.id
_entity.type
_entity.pdbx_description
1 polymer ?
#
loop_
_entity_poly.entity_id
_entity_poly.type
_entity_poly.pdbx_seq_one_letter_code
_entity_poly.pdbx_strand_id
1 'polypeptide(L)'
;MALGIICIVTDAQRNNINLVFAARGMGPEAFSRKLCAIDPGATSFTPATHWLSSDAMGNQGELNILTAMTEGDLPPVPEGVIWGEEGVIAAAHAMAATNGAVFQVYSAAGDVEPVNHAAAVLASRGLQFVPDPEL
;
A
#
# COMPACT_ATOMS: atom_id res chain seq x y z
N MET A 1 12.54 10.94 14.70
CA MET A 1 12.05 9.57 15.00
C MET A 1 11.42 9.06 13.73
N ALA A 2 11.81 7.88 13.26
CA ALA A 2 11.18 7.26 12.10
C ALA A 2 9.76 6.82 12.45
N LEU A 3 8.84 6.96 11.52
CA LEU A 3 7.46 6.52 11.66
C LEU A 3 7.27 5.37 10.69
N GLY A 4 7.16 4.15 11.21
CA GLY A 4 6.93 2.99 10.36
C GLY A 4 5.54 3.08 9.75
N ILE A 5 5.44 3.02 8.42
CA ILE A 5 4.18 3.09 7.67
C ILE A 5 3.96 1.76 6.96
N ILE A 6 2.74 1.23 7.06
CA ILE A 6 2.29 0.05 6.32
C ILE A 6 1.04 0.44 5.55
N CYS A 7 1.06 0.17 4.25
CA CYS A 7 -0.07 0.36 3.38
C CYS A 7 -0.54 -0.99 2.84
N ILE A 8 -1.85 -1.21 2.87
CA ILE A 8 -2.48 -2.42 2.34
C ILE A 8 -3.53 -2.02 1.30
N VAL A 9 -3.48 -2.63 0.13
CA VAL A 9 -4.47 -2.45 -0.93
C VAL A 9 -5.13 -3.79 -1.28
N THR A 10 -6.39 -3.78 -1.73
CA THR A 10 -7.02 -4.98 -2.32
C THR A 10 -6.36 -5.38 -3.64
N ASP A 11 -6.41 -6.68 -3.97
CA ASP A 11 -5.86 -7.21 -5.23
C ASP A 11 -6.45 -6.52 -6.47
N ALA A 12 -7.76 -6.25 -6.45
CA ALA A 12 -8.46 -5.57 -7.53
C ALA A 12 -7.92 -4.16 -7.85
N GLN A 13 -7.32 -3.47 -6.88
CA GLN A 13 -6.78 -2.12 -7.06
C GLN A 13 -5.25 -2.07 -7.11
N ARG A 14 -4.56 -3.23 -7.02
CA ARG A 14 -3.10 -3.32 -7.01
C ARG A 14 -2.46 -2.56 -8.18
N ASN A 15 -2.94 -2.80 -9.39
CA ASN A 15 -2.37 -2.18 -10.58
C ASN A 15 -2.56 -0.66 -10.57
N ASN A 16 -3.75 -0.19 -10.20
CA ASN A 16 -4.05 1.23 -10.18
C ASN A 16 -3.27 1.97 -9.11
N ILE A 17 -3.16 1.42 -7.89
CA ILE A 17 -2.38 2.08 -6.83
C ILE A 17 -0.88 2.13 -7.18
N ASN A 18 -0.36 1.11 -7.87
CA ASN A 18 1.01 1.12 -8.37
C ASN A 18 1.23 2.22 -9.42
N LEU A 19 0.25 2.46 -10.30
CA LEU A 19 0.30 3.60 -11.24
C LEU A 19 0.23 4.94 -10.51
N VAL A 20 -0.55 5.06 -9.44
CA VAL A 20 -0.57 6.26 -8.58
C VAL A 20 0.82 6.51 -7.99
N PHE A 21 1.44 5.49 -7.41
CA PHE A 21 2.77 5.63 -6.80
C PHE A 21 3.87 5.86 -7.85
N ALA A 22 3.74 5.29 -9.05
CA ALA A 22 4.62 5.60 -10.17
C ALA A 22 4.53 7.06 -10.59
N ALA A 23 3.31 7.61 -10.69
CA ALA A 23 3.08 9.03 -11.00
C ALA A 23 3.64 9.97 -9.92
N ARG A 24 3.70 9.52 -8.65
CA ARG A 24 4.38 10.23 -7.55
C ARG A 24 5.92 10.14 -7.61
N GLY A 25 6.48 9.33 -8.50
CA GLY A 25 7.92 9.10 -8.61
C GLY A 25 8.48 8.00 -7.69
N MET A 26 7.63 7.16 -7.10
CA MET A 26 8.05 6.09 -6.17
C MET A 26 8.32 4.74 -6.87
N GLY A 27 8.18 4.70 -8.20
CA GLY A 27 8.40 3.52 -9.02
C GLY A 27 7.13 2.69 -9.27
N PRO A 28 7.20 1.74 -10.22
CA PRO A 28 6.02 1.04 -10.75
C PRO A 28 5.52 -0.14 -9.89
N GLU A 29 6.28 -0.60 -8.89
CA GLU A 29 5.95 -1.79 -8.10
C GLU A 29 6.03 -1.54 -6.58
N ALA A 30 5.43 -0.43 -6.13
CA ALA A 30 5.38 -0.08 -4.71
C ALA A 30 4.63 -1.14 -3.86
N PHE A 31 3.59 -1.77 -4.41
CA PHE A 31 2.79 -2.83 -3.78
C PHE A 31 3.15 -4.20 -4.38
N SER A 32 4.05 -4.89 -3.70
CA SER A 32 4.70 -6.12 -4.21
C SER A 32 4.58 -7.33 -3.29
N ARG A 33 4.37 -7.15 -1.97
CA ARG A 33 4.23 -8.29 -1.05
C ARG A 33 2.79 -8.81 -1.04
N LYS A 34 2.61 -10.08 -1.39
CA LYS A 34 1.31 -10.75 -1.45
C LYS A 34 0.77 -11.07 -0.06
N LEU A 35 -0.52 -10.81 0.13
CA LEU A 35 -1.26 -11.14 1.35
C LEU A 35 -2.54 -11.92 1.01
N CYS A 36 -2.94 -12.82 1.89
CA CYS A 36 -4.22 -13.51 1.84
C CYS A 36 -4.90 -13.55 3.22
N ALA A 37 -6.15 -14.02 3.26
CA ALA A 37 -6.82 -14.31 4.52
C ALA A 37 -6.00 -15.30 5.36
N ILE A 38 -6.09 -15.19 6.68
CA ILE A 38 -5.37 -16.06 7.63
C ILE A 38 -5.85 -17.51 7.57
N ASP A 39 -7.14 -17.71 7.27
CA ASP A 39 -7.76 -19.03 7.15
C ASP A 39 -8.32 -19.25 5.74
N PRO A 40 -7.97 -20.37 5.07
CA PRO A 40 -7.00 -21.38 5.50
C PRO A 40 -5.56 -20.85 5.46
N GLY A 41 -4.64 -21.55 6.14
CA GLY A 41 -3.19 -21.25 6.09
C GLY A 41 -2.67 -21.18 4.65
N ALA A 42 -1.87 -20.15 4.36
CA ALA A 42 -1.36 -19.88 3.02
C ALA A 42 -0.30 -20.90 2.56
N THR A 43 -0.30 -21.19 1.26
CA THR A 43 0.80 -21.86 0.56
C THR A 43 1.41 -20.89 -0.45
N SER A 44 2.56 -21.22 -1.04
CA SER A 44 3.20 -20.38 -2.08
C SER A 44 2.35 -20.21 -3.35
N PHE A 45 1.33 -21.05 -3.54
CA PHE A 45 0.37 -20.97 -4.64
C PHE A 45 -0.91 -20.22 -4.29
N THR A 46 -1.09 -19.81 -3.03
CA THR A 46 -2.30 -19.11 -2.60
C THR A 46 -2.41 -17.77 -3.33
N PRO A 47 -3.55 -17.48 -4.00
CA PRO A 47 -3.73 -16.21 -4.69
C PRO A 47 -3.75 -15.06 -3.68
N ALA A 48 -3.20 -13.91 -4.09
CA ALA A 48 -3.27 -12.70 -3.29
C ALA A 48 -4.71 -12.18 -3.25
N THR A 49 -5.13 -11.73 -2.08
CA THR A 49 -6.36 -10.95 -1.90
C THR A 49 -6.05 -9.48 -1.63
N HIS A 50 -4.85 -9.23 -1.12
CA HIS A 50 -4.34 -7.91 -0.78
C HIS A 50 -2.84 -7.84 -1.07
N TRP A 51 -2.32 -6.63 -1.14
CA TRP A 51 -0.91 -6.35 -1.37
C TRP A 51 -0.41 -5.31 -0.38
N LEU A 52 0.82 -5.51 0.08
CA LEU A 52 1.44 -4.67 1.09
C LEU A 52 2.62 -3.89 0.51
N SER A 53 2.68 -2.63 0.92
CA SER A 53 3.86 -1.77 0.86
C SER A 53 4.22 -1.33 2.28
N SER A 54 5.51 -1.21 2.57
CA SER A 54 5.98 -0.80 3.90
C SER A 54 7.16 0.13 3.78
N ASP A 55 7.15 1.21 4.57
CA ASP A 55 8.27 2.11 4.75
C ASP A 55 8.61 2.21 6.24
N ALA A 56 9.70 1.56 6.64
CA ALA A 56 10.17 1.59 8.02
C ALA A 56 10.73 2.96 8.42
N MET A 57 11.16 3.77 7.45
CA MET A 57 11.80 5.08 7.65
C MET A 57 10.86 6.23 7.27
N GLY A 58 9.55 5.97 7.27
CA GLY A 58 8.53 6.95 6.95
C GLY A 58 8.54 8.17 7.87
N ASN A 59 7.79 9.20 7.46
CA ASN A 59 7.67 10.45 8.18
C ASN A 59 6.22 10.94 8.24
N GLN A 60 5.96 11.93 9.10
CA GLN A 60 4.60 12.46 9.31
C GLN A 60 4.00 13.08 8.04
N GLY A 61 4.82 13.71 7.19
CA GLY A 61 4.35 14.31 5.93
C GLY A 61 3.81 13.26 4.97
N GLU A 62 4.55 12.16 4.80
CA GLU A 62 4.11 11.04 3.97
C GLU A 62 2.86 10.38 4.55
N LEU A 63 2.81 10.17 5.87
CA LEU A 63 1.60 9.64 6.51
C LEU A 63 0.38 10.53 6.24
N ASN A 64 0.51 11.85 6.37
CA ASN A 64 -0.59 12.78 6.12
C ASN A 64 -1.07 12.72 4.66
N ILE A 65 -0.15 12.61 3.70
CA ILE A 65 -0.49 12.45 2.28
C ILE A 65 -1.27 11.14 2.09
N LEU A 66 -0.74 10.03 2.58
CA LEU A 66 -1.36 8.72 2.44
C LEU A 66 -2.74 8.65 3.11
N THR A 67 -2.92 9.29 4.27
CA THR A 67 -4.22 9.39 4.93
C THR A 67 -5.19 10.25 4.12
N ALA A 68 -4.78 11.44 3.64
CA ALA A 68 -5.63 12.28 2.79
C ALA A 68 -6.08 11.56 1.52
N MET A 69 -5.21 10.72 0.94
CA MET A 69 -5.55 9.88 -0.21
C MET A 69 -6.71 8.92 0.06
N THR A 70 -6.83 8.41 1.29
CA THR A 70 -7.95 7.54 1.71
C THR A 70 -9.28 8.27 1.79
N GLU A 71 -9.24 9.59 1.95
CA GLU A 71 -10.40 10.48 2.07
C GLU A 71 -10.83 11.06 0.72
N GLY A 72 -10.09 10.77 -0.35
CA GLY A 72 -10.41 11.14 -1.73
C GLY A 72 -9.46 12.18 -2.35
N ASP A 73 -8.45 12.64 -1.61
CA ASP A 73 -7.48 13.55 -2.20
C ASP A 73 -6.51 12.83 -3.13
N LEU A 74 -6.15 13.47 -4.24
CA LEU A 74 -5.05 12.97 -5.07
C LEU A 74 -3.72 13.41 -4.47
N PRO A 75 -2.72 12.52 -4.42
CA PRO A 75 -1.42 12.90 -3.87
C PRO A 75 -0.74 13.94 -4.76
N PRO A 76 0.16 14.75 -4.19
CA PRO A 76 1.02 15.61 -4.98
C PRO A 76 1.89 14.77 -5.92
N VAL A 77 2.13 15.30 -7.11
CA VAL A 77 2.97 14.70 -8.16
C VAL A 77 4.08 15.67 -8.55
N PRO A 78 5.19 15.18 -9.15
CA PRO A 78 6.28 16.03 -9.62
C PRO A 78 5.80 17.11 -10.60
N GLU A 79 6.56 18.20 -10.70
CA GLU A 79 6.27 19.28 -11.65
C GLU A 79 6.15 18.74 -13.08
N GLY A 80 5.13 19.20 -13.81
CA GLY A 80 4.83 18.74 -15.18
C GLY A 80 4.07 17.42 -15.26
N VAL A 81 3.78 16.74 -14.15
CA VAL A 81 2.89 15.58 -14.11
C VAL A 81 1.47 16.04 -13.78
N ILE A 82 0.50 15.63 -14.58
CA ILE A 82 -0.91 15.97 -14.40
C ILE A 82 -1.74 14.67 -14.44
N TRP A 83 -2.64 14.51 -13.46
CA TRP A 83 -3.51 13.34 -13.38
C TRP A 83 -4.41 13.22 -14.61
N GLY A 84 -4.39 12.05 -15.26
CA GLY A 84 -5.18 11.75 -16.45
C GLY A 84 -4.60 12.23 -17.79
N GLU A 85 -3.40 12.79 -17.81
CA GLU A 85 -2.67 13.00 -19.06
C GLU A 85 -1.99 11.71 -19.57
N GLU A 86 -1.48 11.75 -20.81
CA GLU A 86 -0.85 10.59 -21.44
C GLU A 86 0.26 10.00 -20.56
N GLY A 87 0.17 8.70 -20.28
CA GLY A 87 1.10 7.99 -19.39
C GLY A 87 0.80 8.12 -17.89
N VAL A 88 -0.20 8.90 -17.50
CA VAL A 88 -0.65 9.07 -16.10
C VAL A 88 -2.05 8.50 -15.96
N ILE A 89 -2.28 7.71 -14.90
CA ILE A 89 -3.60 7.14 -14.60
C ILE A 89 -4.67 8.25 -14.48
N ALA A 90 -5.88 7.97 -14.99
CA ALA A 90 -7.01 8.88 -14.87
C ALA A 90 -7.30 9.21 -13.39
N ALA A 91 -7.58 10.48 -13.11
CA ALA A 91 -7.87 10.98 -11.76
C ALA A 91 -8.94 10.15 -11.02
N ALA A 92 -10.04 9.81 -11.70
CA ALA A 92 -11.10 9.00 -11.10
C ALA A 92 -10.65 7.58 -10.72
N HIS A 93 -9.77 6.96 -11.51
CA HIS A 93 -9.21 5.64 -11.20
C HIS A 93 -8.18 5.73 -10.08
N ALA A 94 -7.39 6.81 -10.04
CA ALA A 94 -6.47 7.08 -8.93
C ALA A 94 -7.24 7.23 -7.60
N MET A 95 -8.27 8.08 -7.56
CA MET A 95 -9.12 8.25 -6.37
C MET A 95 -9.82 6.96 -5.94
N ALA A 96 -10.30 6.16 -6.90
CA ALA A 96 -10.92 4.87 -6.59
C ALA A 96 -9.91 3.87 -6.01
N ALA A 97 -8.66 3.88 -6.49
CA ALA A 97 -7.59 3.00 -6.01
C ALA A 97 -7.07 3.40 -4.62
N THR A 98 -7.14 4.69 -4.27
CA THR A 98 -6.69 5.20 -2.98
C THR A 98 -7.79 5.29 -1.93
N ASN A 99 -9.06 5.03 -2.29
CA ASN A 99 -10.17 5.12 -1.36
C ASN A 99 -10.01 4.23 -0.12
N GLY A 100 -10.38 4.74 1.06
CA GLY A 100 -10.25 4.05 2.35
C GLY A 100 -10.93 2.68 2.47
N ALA A 101 -11.88 2.35 1.58
CA ALA A 101 -12.51 1.03 1.54
C ALA A 101 -11.58 -0.05 0.94
N VAL A 102 -10.63 0.35 0.08
CA VAL A 102 -9.75 -0.57 -0.68
C VAL A 102 -8.27 -0.33 -0.42
N PHE A 103 -7.90 0.83 0.11
CA PHE A 103 -6.55 1.25 0.46
C PHE A 103 -6.50 1.68 1.93
N GLN A 104 -5.61 1.09 2.71
CA GLN A 104 -5.55 1.26 4.15
C GLN A 104 -4.13 1.60 4.58
N VAL A 105 -4.03 2.52 5.52
CA VAL A 105 -2.76 3.07 5.98
C VAL A 105 -2.66 2.89 7.50
N TYR A 106 -1.56 2.32 7.94
CA TYR A 106 -1.24 2.07 9.34
C TYR A 106 0.11 2.69 9.64
N SER A 107 0.27 3.20 10.86
CA SER A 107 1.57 3.70 11.30
C SER A 107 1.84 3.34 12.76
N ALA A 108 3.11 3.19 13.08
CA ALA A 108 3.59 2.97 14.43
C ALA A 108 4.74 3.93 14.73
N ALA A 109 4.62 4.65 15.84
CA ALA A 109 5.66 5.51 16.37
C ALA A 109 6.38 4.81 17.55
N GLY A 110 7.64 5.19 17.77
CA GLY A 110 8.47 4.63 18.83
C GLY A 110 9.38 3.51 18.32
N ASP A 111 9.94 2.76 19.26
CA ASP A 111 10.92 1.71 18.99
C ASP A 111 10.21 0.36 18.72
N VAL A 112 9.56 0.29 17.56
CA VAL A 112 8.84 -0.92 17.11
C VAL A 112 9.57 -1.50 15.91
N GLU A 113 10.01 -2.75 16.02
CA GLU A 113 10.63 -3.44 14.89
C GLU A 113 9.63 -3.55 13.72
N PRO A 114 10.05 -3.32 12.47
CA PRO A 114 9.15 -3.34 11.31
C PRO A 114 8.35 -4.64 11.17
N VAL A 115 8.97 -5.77 11.51
CA VAL A 115 8.30 -7.09 11.48
C VAL A 115 7.17 -7.19 12.51
N ASN A 116 7.35 -6.63 13.70
CA ASN A 116 6.33 -6.63 14.75
C ASN A 116 5.17 -5.70 14.40
N HIS A 117 5.47 -4.54 13.80
CA HIS A 117 4.45 -3.65 13.26
C HIS A 117 3.61 -4.36 12.18
N ALA A 118 4.27 -5.01 11.21
CA ALA A 118 3.56 -5.76 10.17
C ALA A 118 2.72 -6.90 10.74
N ALA A 119 3.27 -7.70 11.65
CA ALA A 119 2.53 -8.80 12.28
C ALA A 119 1.27 -8.29 13.01
N ALA A 120 1.37 -7.19 13.76
CA ALA A 120 0.23 -6.61 14.46
C ALA A 120 -0.86 -6.11 13.51
N VAL A 121 -0.47 -5.41 12.44
CA VAL A 121 -1.42 -4.93 11.41
C VAL A 121 -2.11 -6.11 10.74
N LEU A 122 -1.36 -7.11 10.28
CA LEU A 122 -1.92 -8.29 9.61
C LEU A 122 -2.87 -9.07 10.53
N ALA A 123 -2.51 -9.26 11.80
CA ALA A 123 -3.35 -9.92 12.79
C ALA A 123 -4.68 -9.18 13.00
N SER A 124 -4.65 -7.84 13.11
CA SER A 124 -5.88 -7.03 13.26
C SER A 124 -6.81 -7.10 12.05
N ARG A 125 -6.28 -7.53 10.90
CA ARG A 125 -6.99 -7.61 9.62
C ARG A 125 -7.39 -9.03 9.23
N GLY A 126 -6.99 -10.03 10.03
CA GLY A 126 -7.18 -11.44 9.68
C GLY A 126 -6.43 -11.82 8.39
N LEU A 127 -5.26 -11.22 8.16
CA LEU A 127 -4.43 -11.44 6.99
C LEU A 127 -3.12 -12.14 7.37
N GLN A 128 -2.48 -12.77 6.38
CA GLN A 128 -1.15 -13.34 6.48
C GLN A 128 -0.36 -13.12 5.18
N PHE A 129 0.97 -13.21 5.24
CA PHE A 129 1.80 -13.23 4.05
C PHE A 129 1.60 -14.52 3.26
N VAL A 130 1.56 -14.41 1.94
CA VAL A 130 1.75 -15.58 1.08
C VAL A 130 3.24 -15.90 1.09
N PRO A 131 3.66 -17.12 1.45
CA PRO A 131 5.07 -17.48 1.50
C PRO A 131 5.68 -17.48 0.09
N ASP A 132 6.97 -17.15 0.02
CA ASP A 132 7.72 -17.24 -1.22
C ASP A 132 7.86 -18.73 -1.64
N PRO A 133 7.84 -19.06 -2.94
CA PRO A 133 8.04 -20.42 -3.40
C PRO A 133 9.44 -20.93 -3.00
N GLU A 134 9.54 -22.22 -2.69
CA GLU A 134 10.83 -22.88 -2.47
C GLU A 134 11.67 -22.77 -3.76
N LEU A 135 12.94 -22.38 -3.61
CA LEU A 135 13.90 -22.19 -4.70
C LEU A 135 14.49 -23.52 -5.19
#